data_AF-A0A9E1MY18-F1
#
_entry.id   AF-A0A9E1MY18-F1
#
_cell.length_a   1.000
_cell.length_b   1.000
_cell.length_c   1.000
_cell.angle_alpha   90.00
_cell.angle_beta   90.00
_cell.angle_gamma   90.00
#
_symmetry.space_group_name_H-M   'P 1'
#
loop_
_entity.id
_entity.type
_entity.pdbx_description
1 polymer ?
#
loop_
_entity_poly.entity_id
_entity_poly.type
_entity_poly.pdbx_seq_one_letter_code
_entity_poly.pdbx_strand_id
1 'polypeptide(L)'
;MKYWTFFVDETGNFDDLEAVVSVCGILVAQHVPGTGLELEKRLRCLAPFLPWPLHAAHENRPIHFALSLFLAWERMTTGPFLGRPTNSLSDADFGLLEQVGEHRTEKIVANLRQGRPLDSHQAWDLVSNVEYFQQNPRCPAKERERANALLVTLRDLFERLATWEFLCQGRGGALWGAVQTVLDYVGRENSEKLDTTLQSMRQGKRANWQNIADLDGLVRNMEKRSKESQSYLVLKSAQREHRANLKRVLQSLSRSKRPDLVWFAASESEIGDAVLGFEETDRYLTLLGVLLERLRDTLSLLDGEHQVKLRVLGRRVFEKGKTQHLNRHLIADLATQVLDGHSKVHFQAMYCPQYRPGVHPMLVVADYAANRTYGFLQPRDRPDGTSGPELRQIESNVRRELYAEPRSGPDGQERPHLCASGIAHDFQCGAKVDMTYATVWAQAQAKEWTP
;
A
#
# COMPACT_ATOMS: atom_id res chain seq x y z
N MET A 1 -24.75 -18.90 2.12
CA MET A 1 -24.31 -17.50 2.08
C MET A 1 -22.77 -17.45 2.09
N LYS A 2 -22.15 -16.78 1.11
CA LYS A 2 -20.69 -16.56 1.01
C LYS A 2 -20.34 -15.16 1.52
N TYR A 3 -19.28 -15.05 2.32
CA TYR A 3 -18.85 -13.77 2.89
C TYR A 3 -17.62 -13.21 2.16
N TRP A 4 -17.69 -11.92 1.86
CA TRP A 4 -16.66 -11.15 1.16
C TRP A 4 -16.36 -9.85 1.89
N THR A 5 -15.16 -9.31 1.67
CA THR A 5 -14.85 -7.92 2.03
C THR A 5 -14.23 -7.24 0.83
N PHE A 6 -14.77 -6.09 0.46
CA PHE A 6 -14.33 -5.29 -0.67
C PHE A 6 -13.63 -4.04 -0.15
N PHE A 7 -12.34 -3.92 -0.46
CA PHE A 7 -11.49 -2.81 -0.05
C PHE A 7 -11.32 -1.87 -1.22
N VAL A 8 -11.67 -0.60 -1.04
CA VAL A 8 -11.69 0.39 -2.14
C VAL A 8 -10.77 1.55 -1.80
N ASP A 9 -9.98 1.94 -2.79
CA ASP A 9 -9.12 3.13 -2.77
C ASP A 9 -9.10 3.79 -4.16
N GLU A 10 -8.48 4.94 -4.25
CA GLU A 10 -8.46 5.76 -5.46
C GLU A 10 -7.09 6.30 -5.83
N THR A 11 -7.05 6.94 -6.99
CA THR A 11 -5.85 7.57 -7.54
C THR A 11 -6.26 8.74 -8.44
N GLY A 12 -5.35 9.70 -8.58
CA GLY A 12 -5.59 10.94 -9.32
C GLY A 12 -6.13 12.06 -8.42
N ASN A 13 -6.22 13.27 -8.98
CA ASN A 13 -6.76 14.42 -8.28
C ASN A 13 -8.23 14.61 -8.66
N PHE A 14 -9.14 14.15 -7.81
CA PHE A 14 -10.58 14.28 -8.06
C PHE A 14 -11.08 15.72 -8.01
N ASP A 15 -10.34 16.62 -7.35
CA ASP A 15 -10.65 18.05 -7.29
C ASP A 15 -10.25 18.78 -8.57
N ASP A 16 -9.42 18.16 -9.43
CA ASP A 16 -8.98 18.69 -10.72
C ASP A 16 -9.73 17.99 -11.84
N LEU A 17 -10.66 18.72 -12.46
CA LEU A 17 -11.51 18.22 -13.54
C LEU A 17 -10.73 17.79 -14.78
N GLU A 18 -9.49 18.25 -14.95
CA GLU A 18 -8.62 17.85 -16.07
C GLU A 18 -7.74 16.66 -15.71
N ALA A 19 -7.72 16.23 -14.46
CA ALA A 19 -6.94 15.08 -14.03
C ALA A 19 -7.65 13.77 -14.40
N VAL A 20 -6.88 12.83 -14.94
CA VAL A 20 -7.28 11.41 -14.97
C VAL A 20 -7.53 10.94 -13.53
N VAL A 21 -8.61 10.19 -13.31
CA VAL A 21 -8.93 9.60 -12.00
C VAL A 21 -9.36 8.15 -12.14
N SER A 22 -9.16 7.37 -11.08
CA SER A 22 -9.65 5.99 -11.03
C SER A 22 -9.96 5.58 -9.59
N VAL A 23 -10.96 4.72 -9.44
CA VAL A 23 -11.29 4.02 -8.21
C VAL A 23 -11.03 2.54 -8.44
N CYS A 24 -10.31 1.88 -7.53
CA CYS A 24 -10.02 0.46 -7.60
C CYS A 24 -10.44 -0.24 -6.32
N GLY A 25 -10.81 -1.51 -6.44
CA GLY A 25 -11.12 -2.33 -5.29
C GLY A 25 -10.62 -3.76 -5.38
N ILE A 26 -10.32 -4.31 -4.21
CA ILE A 26 -9.88 -5.69 -4.01
C ILE A 26 -10.95 -6.41 -3.21
N LEU A 27 -11.55 -7.43 -3.82
CA LEU A 27 -12.53 -8.31 -3.20
C LEU A 27 -11.81 -9.50 -2.59
N VAL A 28 -12.02 -9.75 -1.30
CA VAL A 28 -11.40 -10.85 -0.56
C VAL A 28 -12.46 -11.78 0.02
N ALA A 29 -12.39 -13.06 -0.33
CA ALA A 29 -13.23 -14.11 0.26
C ALA A 29 -12.86 -14.30 1.73
N GLN A 30 -13.82 -14.10 2.63
CA GLN A 30 -13.63 -14.29 4.06
C GLN A 30 -13.82 -15.75 4.49
N HIS A 31 -14.45 -16.56 3.64
CA HIS A 31 -14.72 -17.97 3.90
C HIS A 31 -13.52 -18.88 3.58
N VAL A 32 -12.47 -18.36 2.93
CA VAL A 32 -11.24 -19.10 2.66
C VAL A 32 -10.27 -18.86 3.82
N PRO A 33 -9.97 -19.88 4.64
CA PRO A 33 -9.11 -19.71 5.81
C PRO A 33 -7.72 -19.22 5.44
N GLY A 34 -7.23 -18.22 6.17
CA GLY A 34 -5.87 -17.73 6.06
C GLY A 34 -5.62 -16.71 4.94
N THR A 35 -6.55 -16.48 4.00
CA THR A 35 -6.32 -15.53 2.88
C THR A 35 -5.92 -14.14 3.38
N GLY A 36 -6.69 -13.55 4.30
CA GLY A 36 -6.38 -12.21 4.83
C GLY A 36 -5.10 -12.18 5.69
N LEU A 37 -4.93 -13.15 6.59
CA LEU A 37 -3.83 -13.17 7.56
C LEU A 37 -2.48 -13.55 6.93
N GLU A 38 -2.46 -14.55 6.06
CA GLU A 38 -1.25 -14.95 5.33
C GLU A 38 -0.79 -13.83 4.41
N LEU A 39 -1.74 -13.14 3.77
CA LEU A 39 -1.47 -12.02 2.91
C LEU A 39 -0.94 -10.81 3.68
N GLU A 40 -1.56 -10.49 4.83
CA GLU A 40 -1.02 -9.52 5.77
C GLU A 40 0.42 -9.84 6.14
N LYS A 41 0.70 -11.09 6.56
CA LYS A 41 2.06 -11.53 6.91
C LYS A 41 3.03 -11.32 5.75
N ARG A 42 2.70 -11.76 4.54
CA ARG A 42 3.55 -11.59 3.36
C ARG A 42 3.82 -10.13 3.00
N LEU A 43 2.80 -9.28 3.06
CA LEU A 43 2.94 -7.84 2.79
C LEU A 43 3.80 -7.16 3.85
N ARG A 44 3.65 -7.54 5.12
CA ARG A 44 4.51 -7.05 6.20
C ARG A 44 5.95 -7.55 6.05
N CYS A 45 6.16 -8.80 5.64
CA CYS A 45 7.49 -9.36 5.40
C CYS A 45 8.21 -8.75 4.18
N LEU A 46 7.49 -8.12 3.24
CA LEU A 46 8.12 -7.44 2.11
C LEU A 46 8.79 -6.12 2.47
N ALA A 47 8.28 -5.48 3.51
CA ALA A 47 8.71 -4.16 3.93
C ALA A 47 8.73 -4.05 5.46
N PRO A 48 9.41 -4.96 6.16
CA PRO A 48 9.28 -5.08 7.62
C PRO A 48 9.75 -3.84 8.38
N PHE A 49 10.51 -2.96 7.72
CA PHE A 49 11.04 -1.73 8.32
C PHE A 49 10.35 -0.46 7.82
N LEU A 50 9.70 -0.49 6.64
CA LEU A 50 9.01 0.69 6.16
C LEU A 50 7.79 0.95 7.07
N PRO A 51 7.53 2.22 7.44
CA PRO A 51 6.39 2.53 8.28
C PRO A 51 5.11 2.00 7.64
N TRP A 52 4.38 1.15 8.37
CA TRP A 52 3.07 0.70 7.93
C TRP A 52 2.03 1.79 8.22
N PRO A 53 1.07 2.02 7.31
CA PRO A 53 0.97 1.45 5.97
C PRO A 53 2.08 1.88 5.02
N LEU A 54 2.55 0.92 4.21
CA LEU A 54 3.31 1.25 3.01
C LEU A 54 2.40 2.16 2.21
N HIS A 55 2.72 3.46 2.09
CA HIS A 55 1.93 4.45 1.36
C HIS A 55 1.94 4.18 -0.17
N ALA A 56 1.63 2.93 -0.54
CA ALA A 56 2.25 2.11 -1.58
C ALA A 56 1.88 2.50 -3.00
N ALA A 57 1.40 3.71 -3.20
CA ALA A 57 0.68 4.03 -4.39
C ALA A 57 1.05 5.41 -4.94
N HIS A 58 1.28 6.42 -4.09
CA HIS A 58 1.69 7.74 -4.57
C HIS A 58 3.19 8.01 -4.56
N GLU A 59 4.00 7.22 -3.87
CA GLU A 59 5.41 7.60 -3.61
C GLU A 59 6.43 6.78 -4.42
N ASN A 60 6.33 6.95 -5.74
CA ASN A 60 7.39 6.67 -6.70
C ASN A 60 8.53 7.71 -6.66
N ARG A 61 8.80 8.28 -5.48
CA ARG A 61 9.73 9.40 -5.30
C ARG A 61 10.95 8.96 -4.49
N PRO A 62 12.17 9.09 -5.03
CA PRO A 62 13.40 8.78 -4.31
C PRO A 62 13.46 9.38 -2.90
N ILE A 63 12.96 10.61 -2.70
CA ILE A 63 12.96 11.21 -1.36
C ILE A 63 12.06 10.45 -0.38
N HIS A 64 10.85 10.05 -0.77
CA HIS A 64 9.96 9.36 0.14
C HIS A 64 10.51 7.97 0.52
N PHE A 65 11.14 7.30 -0.45
CA PHE A 65 11.85 6.05 -0.17
C PHE A 65 13.01 6.26 0.83
N ALA A 66 13.82 7.31 0.65
CA ALA A 66 14.89 7.66 1.56
C ALA A 66 14.36 8.00 2.97
N LEU A 67 13.29 8.79 3.08
CA LEU A 67 12.63 9.12 4.34
C LEU A 67 12.08 7.88 5.04
N SER A 68 11.45 6.98 4.28
CA SER A 68 10.91 5.73 4.83
C SER A 68 12.04 4.81 5.33
N LEU A 69 13.16 4.73 4.62
CA LEU A 69 14.35 4.00 5.06
C LEU A 69 15.02 4.65 6.27
N PHE A 70 15.02 5.97 6.35
CA PHE A 70 15.53 6.69 7.50
C PHE A 70 14.66 6.46 8.73
N LEU A 71 13.35 6.55 8.61
CA LEU A 71 12.42 6.29 9.72
C LEU A 71 12.43 4.81 10.12
N ALA A 72 12.60 3.91 9.16
CA ALA A 72 12.88 2.51 9.40
C ALA A 72 14.12 2.36 10.28
N TRP A 73 15.24 2.96 9.87
CA TRP A 73 16.49 2.96 10.62
C TRP A 73 16.37 3.62 11.98
N GLU A 74 15.73 4.78 12.08
CA GLU A 74 15.48 5.49 13.32
C GLU A 74 14.62 4.62 14.25
N ARG A 75 13.58 3.95 13.77
CA ARG A 75 12.80 3.00 14.57
C ARG A 75 13.62 1.79 15.01
N MET A 76 14.52 1.30 14.16
CA MET A 76 15.46 0.22 14.47
C MET A 76 16.62 0.63 15.40
N THR A 77 16.86 1.93 15.61
CA THR A 77 17.98 2.40 16.44
C THR A 77 17.54 3.20 17.67
N THR A 78 16.33 3.78 17.65
CA THR A 78 15.79 4.69 18.68
C THR A 78 14.39 4.31 19.17
N GLY A 79 13.56 3.65 18.35
CA GLY A 79 12.18 3.36 18.70
C GLY A 79 12.07 2.15 19.64
N PRO A 80 11.09 2.05 20.55
CA PRO A 80 10.96 0.97 21.54
C PRO A 80 10.85 -0.45 20.94
N PHE A 81 10.62 -0.57 19.63
CA PHE A 81 10.62 -1.85 18.91
C PHE A 81 12.02 -2.43 18.67
N LEU A 82 13.05 -1.61 18.81
CA LEU A 82 14.47 -1.97 18.80
C LEU A 82 15.25 -0.96 19.67
N GLY A 83 14.58 -0.42 20.69
CA GLY A 83 14.99 0.79 21.39
C GLY A 83 16.01 0.40 22.42
N ARG A 84 17.22 0.06 21.97
CA ARG A 84 18.07 -0.89 22.67
C ARG A 84 17.31 -2.22 22.84
N PRO A 85 17.85 -3.37 22.46
CA PRO A 85 17.26 -4.64 22.88
C PRO A 85 17.03 -4.68 24.41
N THR A 86 17.68 -3.81 25.19
CA THR A 86 17.44 -3.62 26.63
C THR A 86 16.08 -3.13 27.06
N ASN A 87 15.31 -2.43 26.24
CA ASN A 87 14.04 -1.86 26.75
C ASN A 87 12.89 -2.88 26.69
N SER A 88 13.00 -3.90 25.85
CA SER A 88 12.07 -5.04 25.81
C SER A 88 12.57 -6.24 26.62
N LEU A 89 13.88 -6.35 26.84
CA LEU A 89 14.50 -7.35 27.71
C LEU A 89 14.50 -6.85 29.15
N SER A 90 13.81 -7.57 30.03
CA SER A 90 13.87 -7.31 31.47
C SER A 90 15.27 -7.63 32.03
N ASP A 91 15.58 -7.13 33.22
CA ASP A 91 16.81 -7.54 33.94
C ASP A 91 16.88 -9.07 34.11
N ALA A 92 15.73 -9.74 34.19
CA ALA A 92 15.65 -11.20 34.24
C ALA A 92 16.03 -11.86 32.90
N ASP A 93 15.70 -11.24 31.77
CA ASP A 93 16.12 -11.73 30.45
C ASP A 93 17.63 -11.54 30.26
N PHE A 94 18.20 -10.43 30.75
CA PHE A 94 19.65 -10.23 30.77
C PHE A 94 20.37 -11.24 31.66
N GLY A 95 19.84 -11.50 32.86
CA GLY A 95 20.39 -12.52 33.74
C GLY A 95 20.37 -13.92 33.10
N LEU A 96 19.31 -14.25 32.36
CA LEU A 96 19.24 -15.50 31.60
C LEU A 96 20.28 -15.52 30.47
N LEU A 97 20.40 -14.46 29.67
CA LEU A 97 21.39 -14.38 28.59
C LEU A 97 22.84 -14.49 29.10
N GLU A 98 23.13 -13.93 30.27
CA GLU A 98 24.43 -14.05 30.95
C GLU A 98 24.70 -15.47 31.45
N GLN A 99 23.69 -16.16 31.97
CA GLN A 99 23.80 -17.57 32.40
C GLN A 99 24.00 -18.54 31.23
N VAL A 100 23.43 -18.21 30.08
CA VAL A 100 23.41 -19.04 28.87
C VAL A 100 24.71 -18.91 28.06
N GLY A 101 25.49 -17.85 28.31
CA GLY A 101 26.58 -17.43 27.43
C GLY A 101 27.95 -18.05 27.71
N GLU A 102 28.65 -18.48 26.65
CA GLU A 102 30.12 -18.50 26.62
C GLU A 102 30.67 -17.06 26.52
N HIS A 103 31.99 -16.85 26.67
CA HIS A 103 32.64 -15.52 26.69
C HIS A 103 32.26 -14.59 25.53
N ARG A 104 31.89 -15.15 24.37
CA ARG A 104 31.42 -14.39 23.19
C ARG A 104 30.04 -13.75 23.40
N THR A 105 29.14 -14.43 24.12
CA THR A 105 27.79 -13.95 24.45
C THR A 105 27.83 -12.83 25.48
N GLU A 106 28.78 -12.89 26.43
CA GLU A 106 28.98 -11.82 27.42
C GLU A 106 29.25 -10.46 26.75
N LYS A 107 30.07 -10.44 25.69
CA LYS A 107 30.35 -9.22 24.91
C LYS A 107 29.12 -8.72 24.17
N ILE A 108 28.32 -9.62 23.61
CA ILE A 108 27.05 -9.28 22.94
C ILE A 108 26.08 -8.68 23.96
N VAL A 109 25.91 -9.32 25.12
CA VAL A 109 25.04 -8.84 26.21
C VAL A 109 25.52 -7.50 26.78
N ALA A 110 26.83 -7.31 26.95
CA ALA A 110 27.40 -6.03 27.40
C ALA A 110 27.13 -4.90 26.38
N ASN A 111 27.29 -5.18 25.08
CA ASN A 111 26.93 -4.24 24.02
C ASN A 111 25.43 -3.92 24.05
N LEU A 112 24.58 -4.93 24.25
CA LEU A 112 23.14 -4.73 24.43
C LEU A 112 22.84 -3.80 25.58
N ARG A 113 23.36 -4.07 26.80
CA ARG A 113 23.19 -3.22 28.00
C ARG A 113 23.59 -1.77 27.77
N GLN A 114 24.62 -1.54 26.96
CA GLN A 114 25.07 -0.19 26.56
C GLN A 114 24.21 0.47 25.48
N GLY A 115 23.19 -0.23 24.98
CA GLY A 115 22.29 0.24 23.93
C GLY A 115 22.86 0.17 22.52
N ARG A 116 23.90 -0.64 22.31
CA ARG A 116 24.48 -0.81 20.98
C ARG A 116 23.60 -1.77 20.15
N PRO A 117 23.43 -1.50 18.84
CA PRO A 117 22.66 -2.37 17.96
C PRO A 117 23.37 -3.72 17.77
N LEU A 118 22.58 -4.78 17.58
CA LEU A 118 23.06 -6.08 17.13
C LEU A 118 23.12 -6.12 15.60
N ASP A 119 24.09 -6.86 15.08
CA ASP A 119 24.02 -7.41 13.72
C ASP A 119 23.25 -8.75 13.73
N SER A 120 22.88 -9.27 12.56
CA SER A 120 22.09 -10.51 12.45
C SER A 120 22.87 -11.73 12.94
N HIS A 121 24.20 -11.74 12.82
CA HIS A 121 25.04 -12.81 13.33
C HIS A 121 25.02 -12.84 14.86
N GLN A 122 25.15 -11.70 15.52
CA GLN A 122 25.05 -11.59 16.97
C GLN A 122 23.64 -11.96 17.46
N ALA A 123 22.59 -11.54 16.77
CA ALA A 123 21.22 -11.94 17.10
C ALA A 123 21.01 -13.46 16.95
N TRP A 124 21.55 -14.07 15.89
CA TRP A 124 21.52 -15.51 15.68
C TRP A 124 22.30 -16.29 16.75
N ASP A 125 23.47 -15.79 17.15
CA ASP A 125 24.27 -16.36 18.23
C ASP A 125 23.46 -16.39 19.54
N LEU A 126 22.72 -15.32 19.84
CA LEU A 126 21.81 -15.29 21.01
C LEU A 126 20.66 -16.30 20.89
N VAL A 127 19.98 -16.38 19.74
CA VAL A 127 18.91 -17.36 19.50
C VAL A 127 19.44 -18.78 19.72
N SER A 128 20.57 -19.10 19.08
CA SER A 128 21.18 -20.45 19.13
C SER A 128 21.55 -20.86 20.56
N ASN A 129 22.13 -19.94 21.34
CA ASN A 129 22.53 -20.23 22.71
C ASN A 129 21.31 -20.44 23.64
N VAL A 130 20.26 -19.63 23.49
CA VAL A 130 19.04 -19.80 24.28
C VAL A 130 18.29 -21.09 23.88
N GLU A 131 18.28 -21.46 22.61
CA GLU A 131 17.75 -22.77 22.15
C GLU A 131 18.51 -23.94 22.77
N TYR A 132 19.84 -23.87 22.77
CA TYR A 132 20.68 -24.90 23.39
C TYR A 132 20.41 -25.04 24.89
N PHE A 133 20.32 -23.93 25.62
CA PHE A 133 19.98 -23.92 27.04
C PHE A 133 18.59 -24.49 27.31
N GLN A 134 17.60 -24.11 26.50
CA GLN A 134 16.21 -24.57 26.59
C GLN A 134 16.08 -26.10 26.42
N GLN A 135 16.89 -26.67 25.52
CA GLN A 135 16.96 -28.11 25.24
C GLN A 135 17.75 -28.90 26.29
N ASN A 136 18.50 -28.23 27.17
CA ASN A 136 19.28 -28.92 28.20
C ASN A 136 18.34 -29.64 29.20
N PRO A 137 18.48 -30.97 29.41
CA PRO A 137 17.65 -31.72 30.34
C PRO A 137 17.73 -31.20 31.79
N ARG A 138 18.84 -30.54 32.15
CA ARG A 138 19.07 -29.97 33.49
C ARG A 138 18.49 -28.56 33.67
N CYS A 139 17.93 -27.95 32.62
CA CYS A 139 17.30 -26.64 32.70
C CYS A 139 16.03 -26.70 33.59
N PRO A 140 15.95 -25.92 34.68
CA PRO A 140 14.74 -25.82 35.51
C PRO A 140 13.50 -25.42 34.70
N ALA A 141 12.34 -25.99 35.01
CA ALA A 141 11.10 -25.76 34.25
C ALA A 141 10.73 -24.27 34.10
N LYS A 142 10.95 -23.46 35.15
CA LYS A 142 10.70 -22.01 35.16
C LYS A 142 11.67 -21.25 34.25
N GLU A 143 12.92 -21.68 34.16
CA GLU A 143 13.91 -21.09 33.27
C GLU A 143 13.65 -21.50 31.82
N ARG A 144 13.16 -22.73 31.59
CA ARG A 144 12.72 -23.20 30.27
C ARG A 144 11.53 -22.39 29.74
N GLU A 145 10.55 -22.08 30.58
CA GLU A 145 9.41 -21.23 30.21
C GLU A 145 9.87 -19.81 29.84
N ARG A 146 10.78 -19.23 30.62
CA ARG A 146 11.41 -17.93 30.30
C ARG A 146 12.22 -17.97 29.01
N ALA A 147 13.01 -19.01 28.81
CA ALA A 147 13.77 -19.21 27.57
C ALA A 147 12.83 -19.28 26.35
N ASN A 148 11.69 -19.95 26.45
CA ASN A 148 10.69 -19.97 25.38
C ASN A 148 10.14 -18.57 25.07
N ALA A 149 9.81 -17.77 26.08
CA ALA A 149 9.34 -16.41 25.89
C ALA A 149 10.43 -15.52 25.25
N LEU A 150 11.68 -15.64 25.73
CA LEU A 150 12.84 -14.94 25.20
C LEU A 150 13.13 -15.32 23.74
N LEU A 151 12.99 -16.61 23.38
CA LEU A 151 13.20 -17.09 22.02
C LEU A 151 12.20 -16.49 21.02
N VAL A 152 10.95 -16.27 21.41
CA VAL A 152 9.97 -15.58 20.55
C VAL A 152 10.46 -14.16 20.23
N THR A 153 10.94 -13.44 21.24
CA THR A 153 11.49 -12.08 21.08
C THR A 153 12.77 -12.08 20.24
N LEU A 154 13.72 -12.98 20.53
CA LEU A 154 15.00 -13.05 19.82
C LEU A 154 14.86 -13.51 18.37
N ARG A 155 13.93 -14.42 18.07
CA ARG A 155 13.66 -14.86 16.69
C ARG A 155 12.99 -13.76 15.86
N ASP A 156 12.02 -13.04 16.41
CA ASP A 156 11.44 -11.85 15.74
C ASP A 156 12.52 -10.79 15.48
N LEU A 157 13.41 -10.57 16.44
CA LEU A 157 14.56 -9.67 16.26
C LEU A 157 15.53 -10.16 15.17
N PHE A 158 15.89 -11.44 15.17
CA PHE A 158 16.77 -12.03 14.17
C PHE A 158 16.14 -11.98 12.78
N GLU A 159 14.89 -12.39 12.60
CA GLU A 159 14.20 -12.35 11.30
C GLU A 159 14.17 -10.93 10.72
N ARG A 160 13.99 -9.93 11.58
CA ARG A 160 14.09 -8.51 11.22
C ARG A 160 15.53 -8.13 10.85
N LEU A 161 16.53 -8.41 11.67
CA LEU A 161 17.93 -8.04 11.35
C LEU A 161 18.44 -8.77 10.10
N ALA A 162 18.13 -10.06 9.96
CA ALA A 162 18.46 -10.87 8.80
C ALA A 162 17.75 -10.35 7.54
N THR A 163 16.49 -9.89 7.63
CA THR A 163 15.81 -9.27 6.49
C THR A 163 16.39 -7.90 6.14
N TRP A 164 16.81 -7.11 7.14
CA TRP A 164 17.50 -5.83 6.92
C TRP A 164 18.84 -6.08 6.23
N GLU A 165 19.63 -7.00 6.77
CA GLU A 165 20.91 -7.38 6.20
C GLU A 165 20.75 -8.01 4.83
N PHE A 166 19.73 -8.84 4.58
CA PHE A 166 19.40 -9.41 3.27
C PHE A 166 19.04 -8.34 2.24
N LEU A 167 18.21 -7.36 2.59
CA LEU A 167 17.96 -6.19 1.73
C LEU A 167 19.23 -5.35 1.53
N CYS A 168 20.19 -5.47 2.44
CA CYS A 168 21.46 -4.79 2.44
C CYS A 168 22.63 -5.67 1.94
N GLN A 169 22.40 -6.92 1.52
CA GLN A 169 23.47 -7.91 1.31
C GLN A 169 24.35 -7.44 0.13
N GLY A 170 25.52 -6.92 0.47
CA GLY A 170 26.53 -6.37 -0.43
C GLY A 170 26.45 -4.85 -0.68
N ARG A 171 25.37 -4.16 -0.28
CA ARG A 171 25.18 -2.71 -0.54
C ARG A 171 24.66 -1.89 0.63
N GLY A 172 24.42 -2.46 1.81
CA GLY A 172 23.83 -1.76 2.96
C GLY A 172 24.55 -0.47 3.34
N GLY A 173 25.88 -0.52 3.40
CA GLY A 173 26.69 0.67 3.65
C GLY A 173 26.53 1.72 2.55
N ALA A 174 26.45 1.31 1.28
CA ALA A 174 26.24 2.21 0.16
C ALA A 174 24.82 2.80 0.13
N LEU A 175 23.79 1.99 0.41
CA LEU A 175 22.40 2.43 0.48
C LEU A 175 22.17 3.37 1.66
N TRP A 176 22.69 3.03 2.84
CA TRP A 176 22.60 3.90 4.01
C TRP A 176 23.37 5.20 3.81
N GLY A 177 24.61 5.13 3.30
CA GLY A 177 25.38 6.31 2.95
C GLY A 177 24.65 7.19 1.92
N ALA A 178 23.94 6.56 0.97
CA ALA A 178 23.11 7.27 0.00
C ALA A 178 21.89 7.95 0.64
N VAL A 179 21.18 7.27 1.55
CA VAL A 179 20.08 7.85 2.34
C VAL A 179 20.57 9.06 3.11
N GLN A 180 21.66 8.93 3.87
CA GLN A 180 22.23 10.03 4.66
C GLN A 180 22.63 11.21 3.78
N THR A 181 23.36 10.96 2.68
CA THR A 181 23.77 12.02 1.75
C THR A 181 22.56 12.79 1.21
N VAL A 182 21.49 12.09 0.82
CA VAL A 182 20.27 12.73 0.32
C VAL A 182 19.57 13.55 1.39
N LEU A 183 19.45 13.02 2.61
CA LEU A 183 18.78 13.73 3.69
C LEU A 183 19.58 14.93 4.18
N ASP A 184 20.90 14.85 4.24
CA ASP A 184 21.78 15.98 4.56
C ASP A 184 21.66 17.08 3.49
N TYR A 185 21.67 16.70 2.21
CA TYR A 185 21.48 17.64 1.11
C TYR A 185 20.12 18.35 1.22
N VAL A 186 19.03 17.58 1.32
CA VAL A 186 17.67 18.13 1.41
C VAL A 186 17.48 18.95 2.69
N GLY A 187 18.05 18.53 3.81
CA GLY A 187 17.98 19.26 5.08
C GLY A 187 18.69 20.61 5.03
N ARG A 188 19.82 20.72 4.32
CA ARG A 188 20.50 22.01 4.08
C ARG A 188 19.66 22.95 3.23
N GLU A 189 18.99 22.43 2.20
CA GLU A 189 18.19 23.23 1.26
C GLU A 189 16.80 23.58 1.82
N ASN A 190 16.19 22.70 2.64
CA ASN A 190 14.83 22.90 3.16
C ASN A 190 14.54 22.06 4.44
N SER A 191 15.17 22.43 5.56
CA SER A 191 15.01 21.75 6.86
C SER A 191 13.57 21.73 7.36
N GLU A 192 12.84 22.84 7.27
CA GLU A 192 11.46 22.95 7.78
C GLU A 192 10.50 21.95 7.13
N LYS A 193 10.51 21.84 5.79
CA LYS A 193 9.67 20.86 5.09
C LYS A 193 10.09 19.44 5.38
N LEU A 194 11.40 19.18 5.48
CA LEU A 194 11.92 17.87 5.86
C LEU A 194 11.43 17.45 7.25
N ASP A 195 11.57 18.33 8.25
CA ASP A 195 11.17 18.06 9.63
C ASP A 195 9.67 17.85 9.77
N THR A 196 8.86 18.70 9.14
CA THR A 196 7.39 18.58 9.15
C THR A 196 6.94 17.26 8.48
N THR A 197 7.62 16.86 7.41
CA THR A 197 7.37 15.60 6.71
C THR A 197 7.72 14.40 7.59
N LEU A 198 8.93 14.39 8.17
CA LEU A 198 9.37 13.35 9.10
C LEU A 198 8.45 13.24 10.31
N GLN A 199 8.03 14.36 10.91
CA GLN A 199 7.12 14.36 12.04
C GLN A 199 5.75 13.74 11.69
N SER A 200 5.21 14.07 10.52
CA SER A 200 3.95 13.49 10.04
C SER A 200 4.05 11.97 9.87
N MET A 201 5.12 11.51 9.20
CA MET A 201 5.38 10.08 8.99
C MET A 201 5.66 9.33 10.31
N ARG A 202 6.39 9.94 11.25
CA ARG A 202 6.61 9.38 12.61
C ARG A 202 5.30 9.13 13.33
N GLN A 203 4.34 10.04 13.21
CA GLN A 203 2.99 9.92 13.77
C GLN A 203 2.09 8.93 12.99
N GLY A 204 2.59 8.32 11.91
CA GLY A 204 1.82 7.44 11.05
C GLY A 204 0.73 8.16 10.27
N LYS A 205 0.86 9.48 10.10
CA LYS A 205 -0.02 10.30 9.25
C LYS A 205 0.58 10.36 7.85
N ARG A 206 -0.29 10.52 6.85
CA ARG A 206 0.14 10.83 5.48
C ARG A 206 0.90 12.15 5.47
N ALA A 207 2.10 12.16 4.90
CA ALA A 207 2.86 13.39 4.70
C ALA A 207 2.14 14.34 3.73
N ASN A 208 2.37 15.65 3.86
CA ASN A 208 1.88 16.60 2.88
C ASN A 208 2.51 16.30 1.52
N TRP A 209 1.67 16.04 0.52
CA TRP A 209 2.12 15.64 -0.81
C TRP A 209 2.97 16.70 -1.51
N GLN A 210 2.64 17.98 -1.32
CA GLN A 210 3.41 19.08 -1.89
C GLN A 210 4.81 19.13 -1.26
N ASN A 211 4.93 18.92 0.06
CA ASN A 211 6.24 18.81 0.70
C ASN A 211 7.05 17.66 0.12
N ILE A 212 6.46 16.47 -0.03
CA ILE A 212 7.13 15.34 -0.66
C ILE A 212 7.54 15.67 -2.12
N ALA A 213 6.72 16.44 -2.85
CA ALA A 213 7.03 16.87 -4.22
C ALA A 213 8.22 17.80 -4.29
N ASP A 214 8.23 18.80 -3.43
CA ASP A 214 9.26 19.81 -3.38
C ASP A 214 10.60 19.19 -2.98
N LEU A 215 10.60 18.33 -1.94
CA LEU A 215 11.80 17.62 -1.50
C LEU A 215 12.29 16.64 -2.58
N ASP A 216 11.40 15.98 -3.33
CA ASP A 216 11.80 15.12 -4.46
C ASP A 216 12.43 15.95 -5.59
N GLY A 217 11.89 17.14 -5.84
CA GLY A 217 12.46 18.10 -6.78
C GLY A 217 13.90 18.47 -6.42
N LEU A 218 14.19 18.70 -5.13
CA LEU A 218 15.56 18.92 -4.64
C LEU A 218 16.45 17.71 -4.92
N VAL A 219 15.99 16.51 -4.60
CA VAL A 219 16.75 15.26 -4.86
C VAL A 219 17.01 15.04 -6.35
N ARG A 220 16.08 15.39 -7.24
CA ARG A 220 16.30 15.36 -8.70
C ARG A 220 17.25 16.45 -9.19
N ASN A 221 17.29 17.60 -8.51
CA ASN A 221 18.27 18.64 -8.83
C ASN A 221 19.68 18.23 -8.40
N MET A 222 19.80 17.46 -7.32
CA MET A 222 21.05 16.81 -6.90
C MET A 222 21.60 15.88 -8.00
N GLU A 223 20.74 15.08 -8.66
CA GLU A 223 21.11 14.23 -9.81
C GLU A 223 21.80 15.02 -10.93
N LYS A 224 21.37 16.27 -11.16
CA LYS A 224 21.89 17.11 -12.25
C LYS A 224 23.19 17.84 -11.92
N ARG A 225 23.57 17.96 -10.64
CA ARG A 225 24.56 18.94 -10.20
C ARG A 225 25.91 18.37 -9.73
N SER A 226 26.10 17.06 -9.47
CA SER A 226 27.33 16.64 -8.77
C SER A 226 27.75 15.15 -8.88
N LYS A 227 28.90 14.84 -8.25
CA LYS A 227 29.40 13.49 -7.90
C LYS A 227 28.46 12.72 -6.93
N GLU A 228 27.54 13.41 -6.26
CA GLU A 228 26.52 12.83 -5.36
C GLU A 228 25.35 12.20 -6.13
N SER A 229 25.35 12.33 -7.47
CA SER A 229 24.50 11.55 -8.38
C SER A 229 24.56 10.04 -8.08
N GLN A 230 25.70 9.51 -7.64
CA GLN A 230 25.85 8.12 -7.24
C GLN A 230 24.88 7.72 -6.11
N SER A 231 24.71 8.57 -5.09
CA SER A 231 23.79 8.32 -3.96
C SER A 231 22.34 8.28 -4.45
N TYR A 232 21.95 9.22 -5.31
CA TYR A 232 20.64 9.20 -5.94
C TYR A 232 20.40 7.93 -6.76
N LEU A 233 21.39 7.50 -7.57
CA LEU A 233 21.28 6.30 -8.39
C LEU A 233 21.16 5.02 -7.54
N VAL A 234 21.89 4.94 -6.42
CA VAL A 234 21.77 3.85 -5.44
C VAL A 234 20.35 3.79 -4.86
N LEU A 235 19.80 4.92 -4.41
CA LEU A 235 18.44 5.01 -3.89
C LEU A 235 17.39 4.60 -4.93
N LYS A 236 17.53 5.11 -6.17
CA LYS A 236 16.65 4.79 -7.28
C LYS A 236 16.72 3.30 -7.66
N SER A 237 17.90 2.69 -7.61
CA SER A 237 18.08 1.26 -7.84
C SER A 237 17.39 0.43 -6.77
N ALA A 238 17.62 0.74 -5.49
CA ALA A 238 16.98 0.04 -4.37
C ALA A 238 15.45 0.20 -4.39
N GLN A 239 14.96 1.40 -4.73
CA GLN A 239 13.54 1.65 -4.90
C GLN A 239 12.94 0.78 -6.03
N ARG A 240 13.62 0.67 -7.19
CA ARG A 240 13.19 -0.18 -8.30
C ARG A 240 13.12 -1.66 -7.89
N GLU A 241 14.11 -2.14 -7.16
CA GLU A 241 14.15 -3.50 -6.65
C GLU A 241 13.02 -3.77 -5.66
N HIS A 242 12.79 -2.86 -4.70
CA HIS A 242 11.68 -2.95 -3.77
C HIS A 242 10.33 -2.99 -4.49
N ARG A 243 10.15 -2.16 -5.53
CA ARG A 243 8.95 -2.19 -6.40
C ARG A 243 8.82 -3.53 -7.13
N ALA A 244 9.92 -4.10 -7.60
CA ALA A 244 9.91 -5.40 -8.25
C ALA A 244 9.54 -6.53 -7.27
N ASN A 245 10.02 -6.48 -6.03
CA ASN A 245 9.65 -7.40 -4.95
C ASN A 245 8.15 -7.30 -4.62
N LEU A 246 7.64 -6.07 -4.43
CA LEU A 246 6.21 -5.83 -4.18
C LEU A 246 5.36 -6.35 -5.35
N LYS A 247 5.75 -6.02 -6.59
CA LYS A 247 5.10 -6.54 -7.79
C LYS A 247 5.12 -8.07 -7.82
N ARG A 248 6.24 -8.72 -7.48
CA ARG A 248 6.34 -10.18 -7.44
C ARG A 248 5.39 -10.80 -6.42
N VAL A 249 5.24 -10.22 -5.23
CA VAL A 249 4.26 -10.73 -4.25
C VAL A 249 2.85 -10.52 -4.75
N LEU A 250 2.51 -9.33 -5.24
CA LEU A 250 1.18 -9.06 -5.79
C LEU A 250 0.85 -9.95 -6.99
N GLN A 251 1.83 -10.25 -7.84
CA GLN A 251 1.69 -11.23 -8.92
C GLN A 251 1.59 -12.66 -8.42
N SER A 252 2.30 -13.03 -7.35
CA SER A 252 2.17 -14.36 -6.74
C SER A 252 0.77 -14.57 -6.16
N LEU A 253 0.16 -13.48 -5.67
CA LEU A 253 -1.21 -13.48 -5.17
C LEU A 253 -2.21 -13.63 -6.29
N SER A 254 -2.03 -12.89 -7.39
CA SER A 254 -2.92 -13.02 -8.56
C SER A 254 -2.73 -14.33 -9.32
N ARG A 255 -1.54 -14.95 -9.31
CA ARG A 255 -1.26 -16.22 -10.00
C ARG A 255 -1.63 -17.45 -9.18
N SER A 256 -1.79 -17.32 -7.87
CA SER A 256 -2.40 -18.39 -7.10
C SER A 256 -3.81 -18.56 -7.65
N LYS A 257 -4.16 -19.76 -8.14
CA LYS A 257 -5.50 -20.11 -8.66
C LYS A 257 -6.55 -20.06 -7.53
N ARG A 258 -6.62 -18.94 -6.84
CA ARG A 258 -7.41 -18.77 -5.66
C ARG A 258 -8.55 -17.83 -6.04
N PRO A 259 -9.79 -18.33 -6.07
CA PRO A 259 -10.98 -17.51 -6.25
C PRO A 259 -11.24 -16.58 -5.04
N ASP A 260 -10.26 -16.40 -4.16
CA ASP A 260 -10.35 -15.68 -2.91
C ASP A 260 -9.91 -14.22 -3.00
N LEU A 261 -9.33 -13.79 -4.13
CA LEU A 261 -8.93 -12.40 -4.37
C LEU A 261 -9.24 -11.96 -5.80
N VAL A 262 -10.08 -10.93 -5.95
CA VAL A 262 -10.48 -10.38 -7.26
C VAL A 262 -10.25 -8.88 -7.29
N TRP A 263 -9.73 -8.37 -8.41
CA TRP A 263 -9.47 -6.94 -8.61
C TRP A 263 -10.51 -6.33 -9.56
N PHE A 264 -11.15 -5.25 -9.10
CA PHE A 264 -12.04 -4.38 -9.86
C PHE A 264 -11.44 -2.98 -10.00
N ALA A 265 -11.70 -2.32 -11.12
CA ALA A 265 -11.31 -0.93 -11.35
C ALA A 265 -12.45 -0.20 -12.05
N ALA A 266 -12.53 1.12 -11.86
CA ALA A 266 -13.41 2.05 -12.57
C ALA A 266 -12.64 3.36 -12.84
N SER A 267 -12.85 3.95 -14.01
CA SER A 267 -12.33 5.26 -14.42
C SER A 267 -13.27 5.86 -15.45
N GLU A 268 -13.13 7.17 -15.63
CA GLU A 268 -13.84 7.99 -16.61
C GLU A 268 -13.55 7.57 -18.06
N SER A 269 -14.52 7.71 -18.98
CA SER A 269 -14.37 7.50 -20.45
C SER A 269 -13.67 8.61 -21.15
N GLU A 270 -14.07 9.80 -20.77
CA GLU A 270 -13.41 11.02 -21.12
C GLU A 270 -13.22 11.79 -19.83
N ILE A 271 -12.12 12.53 -19.74
CA ILE A 271 -11.81 13.28 -18.53
C ILE A 271 -12.99 14.20 -18.17
N GLY A 272 -13.51 14.06 -16.95
CA GLY A 272 -14.65 14.81 -16.42
C GLY A 272 -16.03 14.22 -16.70
N ASP A 273 -16.16 13.13 -17.46
CA ASP A 273 -17.47 12.55 -17.82
C ASP A 273 -18.24 11.97 -16.62
N ALA A 274 -17.54 11.62 -15.53
CA ALA A 274 -18.16 11.17 -14.29
C ALA A 274 -19.00 12.27 -13.61
N VAL A 275 -18.87 13.54 -14.00
CA VAL A 275 -19.73 14.64 -13.50
C VAL A 275 -20.93 14.90 -14.41
N LEU A 276 -20.80 14.62 -15.71
CA LEU A 276 -21.80 15.04 -16.72
C LEU A 276 -23.17 14.35 -16.57
N GLY A 277 -23.23 13.22 -15.86
CA GLY A 277 -24.49 12.48 -15.63
C GLY A 277 -25.30 12.94 -14.43
N PHE A 278 -24.71 13.68 -13.48
CA PHE A 278 -25.31 13.97 -12.19
C PHE A 278 -24.80 15.32 -11.66
N GLU A 279 -25.52 16.41 -11.97
CA GLU A 279 -25.15 17.80 -11.62
C GLU A 279 -24.92 18.03 -10.10
N GLU A 280 -25.31 17.07 -9.25
CA GLU A 280 -25.21 17.15 -7.79
C GLU A 280 -24.22 16.16 -7.15
N THR A 281 -23.46 15.35 -7.89
CA THR A 281 -22.59 14.32 -7.30
C THR A 281 -21.13 14.39 -7.72
N ASP A 282 -20.24 14.16 -6.75
CA ASP A 282 -18.79 14.04 -6.92
C ASP A 282 -18.41 12.95 -7.93
N ARG A 283 -17.37 13.23 -8.75
CA ARG A 283 -16.73 12.25 -9.65
C ARG A 283 -16.44 10.92 -8.97
N TYR A 284 -15.99 10.99 -7.71
CA TYR A 284 -15.68 9.82 -6.91
C TYR A 284 -16.91 8.93 -6.67
N LEU A 285 -18.05 9.53 -6.34
CA LEU A 285 -19.28 8.77 -6.03
C LEU A 285 -19.80 8.08 -7.28
N THR A 286 -19.76 8.75 -8.44
CA THR A 286 -20.10 8.15 -9.74
C THR A 286 -19.23 6.93 -10.03
N LEU A 287 -17.90 7.08 -9.95
CA LEU A 287 -16.97 5.97 -10.22
C LEU A 287 -17.07 4.85 -9.17
N LEU A 288 -17.36 5.18 -7.91
CA LEU A 288 -17.62 4.19 -6.87
C LEU A 288 -18.90 3.40 -7.18
N GLY A 289 -19.97 4.06 -7.65
CA GLY A 289 -21.21 3.40 -8.08
C GLY A 289 -20.94 2.39 -9.19
N VAL A 290 -20.23 2.81 -10.25
CA VAL A 290 -19.80 1.95 -11.36
C VAL A 290 -18.96 0.75 -10.88
N LEU A 291 -18.07 0.97 -9.91
CA LEU A 291 -17.26 -0.09 -9.32
C LEU A 291 -18.13 -1.11 -8.54
N LEU A 292 -19.17 -0.65 -7.84
CA LEU A 292 -20.10 -1.49 -7.10
C LEU A 292 -21.04 -2.27 -8.03
N GLU A 293 -21.48 -1.68 -9.14
CA GLU A 293 -22.26 -2.37 -10.18
C GLU A 293 -21.48 -3.54 -10.76
N ARG A 294 -20.22 -3.31 -11.14
CA ARG A 294 -19.30 -4.38 -11.59
C ARG A 294 -19.21 -5.51 -10.59
N LEU A 295 -19.00 -5.16 -9.33
CA LEU A 295 -18.88 -6.13 -8.26
C LEU A 295 -20.17 -6.96 -8.11
N ARG A 296 -21.34 -6.31 -8.16
CA ARG A 296 -22.66 -6.95 -8.12
C ARG A 296 -22.86 -7.89 -9.30
N ASP A 297 -22.61 -7.43 -10.52
CA ASP A 297 -22.80 -8.21 -11.74
C ASP A 297 -21.94 -9.46 -11.70
N THR A 298 -20.67 -9.28 -11.34
CA THR A 298 -19.71 -10.37 -11.20
C THR A 298 -20.13 -11.39 -10.13
N LEU A 299 -20.59 -10.95 -8.96
CA LEU A 299 -21.02 -11.88 -7.91
C LEU A 299 -22.35 -12.56 -8.24
N SER A 300 -23.23 -11.93 -9.03
CA SER A 300 -24.53 -12.49 -9.42
C SER A 300 -24.40 -13.69 -10.36
N LEU A 301 -23.28 -13.78 -11.09
CA LEU A 301 -22.90 -14.91 -11.93
C LEU A 301 -22.46 -16.14 -11.12
N LEU A 302 -22.13 -15.96 -9.84
CA LEU A 302 -21.71 -17.05 -8.97
C LEU A 302 -22.92 -17.71 -8.27
N ASP A 303 -22.73 -18.96 -7.87
CA ASP A 303 -23.76 -19.70 -7.14
C ASP A 303 -23.90 -19.23 -5.69
N GLY A 304 -25.16 -19.11 -5.27
CA GLY A 304 -25.57 -18.79 -3.91
C GLY A 304 -25.78 -17.30 -3.64
N GLU A 305 -26.03 -16.98 -2.38
CA GLU A 305 -26.12 -15.60 -1.88
C GLU A 305 -24.77 -15.11 -1.37
N HIS A 306 -24.50 -13.82 -1.57
CA HIS A 306 -23.22 -13.16 -1.31
C HIS A 306 -23.42 -11.97 -0.38
N GLN A 307 -22.76 -11.96 0.78
CA GLN A 307 -22.66 -10.78 1.62
C GLN A 307 -21.30 -10.11 1.45
N VAL A 308 -21.28 -8.83 1.08
CA VAL A 308 -20.07 -8.07 0.87
C VAL A 308 -19.96 -6.91 1.85
N LYS A 309 -18.90 -6.91 2.66
CA LYS A 309 -18.54 -5.79 3.52
C LYS A 309 -17.74 -4.76 2.74
N LEU A 310 -18.28 -3.57 2.54
CA LEU A 310 -17.62 -2.48 1.82
C LEU A 310 -16.73 -1.68 2.79
N ARG A 311 -15.44 -1.62 2.51
CA ARG A 311 -14.44 -0.81 3.24
C ARG A 311 -13.82 0.18 2.28
N VAL A 312 -14.39 1.37 2.24
CA VAL A 312 -13.97 2.46 1.35
C VAL A 312 -13.14 3.46 2.14
N LEU A 313 -11.97 3.86 1.62
CA LEU A 313 -11.11 4.83 2.29
C LEU A 313 -11.87 6.16 2.53
N GLY A 314 -11.74 6.71 3.73
CA GLY A 314 -12.39 7.98 4.06
C GLY A 314 -11.76 9.17 3.32
N ARG A 315 -12.60 9.96 2.67
CA ARG A 315 -12.20 11.19 1.95
C ARG A 315 -13.27 12.28 2.04
N ARG A 316 -13.02 13.45 1.47
CA ARG A 316 -14.07 14.45 1.21
C ARG A 316 -14.71 14.18 -0.15
N VAL A 317 -16.00 14.41 -0.23
CA VAL A 317 -16.82 14.29 -1.44
C VAL A 317 -17.84 15.43 -1.49
N PHE A 318 -18.26 15.80 -2.68
CA PHE A 318 -19.36 16.73 -2.93
C PHE A 318 -20.67 15.98 -3.24
N GLU A 319 -21.73 16.22 -2.48
CA GLU A 319 -23.03 15.61 -2.75
C GLU A 319 -24.14 16.60 -2.43
N LYS A 320 -25.11 16.75 -3.34
CA LYS A 320 -26.30 17.60 -3.17
C LYS A 320 -25.93 19.03 -2.78
N GLY A 321 -24.95 19.59 -3.49
CA GLY A 321 -24.48 20.96 -3.27
C GLY A 321 -23.57 21.15 -2.05
N LYS A 322 -23.18 20.08 -1.34
CA LYS A 322 -22.42 20.19 -0.07
C LYS A 322 -21.19 19.31 -0.06
N THR A 323 -20.06 19.89 0.37
CA THR A 323 -18.86 19.12 0.71
C THR A 323 -19.02 18.44 2.06
N GLN A 324 -18.89 17.11 2.09
CA GLN A 324 -18.96 16.32 3.31
C GLN A 324 -17.89 15.23 3.33
N HIS A 325 -17.65 14.65 4.51
CA HIS A 325 -16.79 13.47 4.61
C HIS A 325 -17.57 12.22 4.22
N LEU A 326 -16.97 11.42 3.34
CA LEU A 326 -17.48 10.10 3.00
C LEU A 326 -17.64 9.28 4.28
N ASN A 327 -18.85 8.81 4.50
CA ASN A 327 -19.21 8.07 5.70
C ASN A 327 -20.01 6.82 5.31
N ARG A 328 -20.22 5.93 6.28
CA ARG A 328 -20.91 4.65 6.06
C ARG A 328 -22.33 4.81 5.50
N HIS A 329 -23.02 5.91 5.80
CA HIS A 329 -24.41 6.12 5.37
C HIS A 329 -24.44 6.43 3.88
N LEU A 330 -23.58 7.34 3.40
CA LEU A 330 -23.46 7.64 1.96
C LEU A 330 -23.09 6.40 1.15
N ILE A 331 -22.16 5.58 1.67
CA ILE A 331 -21.79 4.32 1.00
C ILE A 331 -22.97 3.34 1.01
N ALA A 332 -23.74 3.27 2.09
CA ALA A 332 -24.91 2.41 2.17
C ALA A 332 -26.02 2.86 1.20
N ASP A 333 -26.24 4.16 1.09
CA ASP A 333 -27.24 4.73 0.18
C ASP A 333 -26.86 4.45 -1.29
N LEU A 334 -25.60 4.72 -1.65
CA LEU A 334 -25.05 4.39 -2.97
C LEU A 334 -25.14 2.88 -3.26
N ALA A 335 -24.76 2.04 -2.28
CA ALA A 335 -24.84 0.60 -2.39
C ALA A 335 -26.29 0.11 -2.56
N THR A 336 -27.26 0.75 -1.91
CA THR A 336 -28.68 0.41 -2.02
C THR A 336 -29.20 0.74 -3.42
N GLN A 337 -28.83 1.90 -3.96
CA GLN A 337 -29.17 2.28 -5.34
C GLN A 337 -28.63 1.28 -6.36
N VAL A 338 -27.37 0.87 -6.20
CA VAL A 338 -26.74 -0.13 -7.08
C VAL A 338 -27.39 -1.52 -6.95
N LEU A 339 -27.91 -1.87 -5.77
CA LEU A 339 -28.52 -3.17 -5.52
C LEU A 339 -30.01 -3.27 -5.86
N ASP A 340 -30.65 -2.19 -6.31
CA ASP A 340 -32.09 -2.21 -6.56
C ASP A 340 -32.46 -3.35 -7.53
N GLY A 341 -33.43 -4.18 -7.11
CA GLY A 341 -33.86 -5.38 -7.85
C GLY A 341 -32.97 -6.64 -7.74
N HIS A 342 -31.81 -6.61 -7.06
CA HIS A 342 -30.93 -7.79 -6.94
C HIS A 342 -31.11 -8.56 -5.63
N SER A 343 -31.39 -9.86 -5.72
CA SER A 343 -31.62 -10.73 -4.55
C SER A 343 -30.38 -11.52 -4.09
N LYS A 344 -29.39 -11.74 -4.95
CA LYS A 344 -28.22 -12.60 -4.63
C LYS A 344 -27.10 -11.89 -3.90
N VAL A 345 -26.99 -10.56 -4.01
CA VAL A 345 -25.85 -9.79 -3.52
C VAL A 345 -26.34 -8.78 -2.50
N HIS A 346 -25.74 -8.79 -1.31
CA HIS A 346 -26.06 -7.87 -0.23
C HIS A 346 -24.82 -7.10 0.18
N PHE A 347 -24.90 -5.78 0.12
CA PHE A 347 -23.82 -4.89 0.52
C PHE A 347 -24.04 -4.41 1.96
N GLN A 348 -22.95 -4.42 2.72
CA GLN A 348 -22.89 -3.87 4.06
C GLN A 348 -21.79 -2.82 4.10
N ALA A 349 -22.17 -1.54 4.12
CA ALA A 349 -21.22 -0.46 4.32
C ALA A 349 -20.61 -0.55 5.71
N MET A 350 -19.28 -0.64 5.77
CA MET A 350 -18.52 -0.59 7.02
C MET A 350 -18.07 0.84 7.31
N TYR A 351 -17.50 1.05 8.50
CA TYR A 351 -16.80 2.30 8.82
C TYR A 351 -15.70 2.58 7.78
N CYS A 352 -15.60 3.82 7.32
CA CYS A 352 -14.58 4.28 6.38
C CYS A 352 -13.22 4.38 7.10
N PRO A 353 -12.30 3.43 6.89
CA PRO A 353 -10.98 3.47 7.53
C PRO A 353 -10.20 4.72 7.12
N GLN A 354 -9.26 5.11 7.97
CA GLN A 354 -8.25 6.11 7.66
C GLN A 354 -6.89 5.43 7.51
N TYR A 355 -6.02 6.03 6.69
CA TYR A 355 -4.64 5.60 6.50
C TYR A 355 -3.82 5.94 7.76
N ARG A 356 -3.76 4.98 8.70
CA ARG A 356 -3.09 5.07 10.02
C ARG A 356 -2.29 3.79 10.29
N PRO A 357 -1.40 3.71 11.31
CA PRO A 357 -0.58 2.52 11.60
C PRO A 357 -1.30 1.18 11.78
N GLY A 358 -2.63 1.17 11.93
CA GLY A 358 -3.47 -0.03 11.98
C GLY A 358 -4.33 -0.28 10.74
N VAL A 359 -4.08 0.41 9.63
CA VAL A 359 -4.89 0.24 8.41
C VAL A 359 -4.76 -1.18 7.88
N HIS A 360 -5.86 -1.70 7.33
CA HIS A 360 -5.93 -3.06 6.83
C HIS A 360 -5.01 -3.23 5.60
N PRO A 361 -4.21 -4.31 5.50
CA PRO A 361 -3.34 -4.59 4.34
C PRO A 361 -4.01 -4.56 2.99
N MET A 362 -5.28 -4.97 2.93
CA MET A 362 -6.02 -4.94 1.66
C MET A 362 -6.40 -3.55 1.17
N LEU A 363 -6.43 -2.54 2.05
CA LEU A 363 -6.52 -1.16 1.59
C LEU A 363 -5.20 -0.73 0.95
N VAL A 364 -4.06 -1.12 1.51
CA VAL A 364 -2.75 -0.85 0.90
C VAL A 364 -2.60 -1.54 -0.45
N VAL A 365 -3.17 -2.74 -0.61
CA VAL A 365 -3.23 -3.41 -1.93
C VAL A 365 -4.19 -2.71 -2.88
N ALA A 366 -5.36 -2.26 -2.41
CA ALA A 366 -6.30 -1.48 -3.22
C ALA A 366 -5.71 -0.15 -3.68
N ASP A 367 -4.99 0.55 -2.78
CA ASP A 367 -4.22 1.76 -3.06
C ASP A 367 -3.20 1.52 -4.17
N TYR A 368 -2.33 0.50 -3.99
CA TYR A 368 -1.35 0.10 -5.00
C TYR A 368 -2.02 -0.21 -6.34
N ALA A 369 -3.12 -0.97 -6.31
CA ALA A 369 -3.90 -1.31 -7.49
C ALA A 369 -4.41 -0.04 -8.20
N ALA A 370 -5.01 0.89 -7.46
CA ALA A 370 -5.45 2.18 -7.98
C ALA A 370 -4.31 2.90 -8.69
N ASN A 371 -3.18 3.12 -8.02
CA ASN A 371 -2.07 3.85 -8.62
C ASN A 371 -1.38 3.12 -9.78
N ARG A 372 -1.45 1.79 -9.84
CA ARG A 372 -1.05 1.05 -11.04
C ARG A 372 -1.99 1.32 -12.19
N THR A 373 -3.30 1.30 -11.95
CA THR A 373 -4.32 1.67 -12.95
C THR A 373 -4.06 3.09 -13.48
N TYR A 374 -3.77 4.05 -12.60
CA TYR A 374 -3.44 5.43 -12.99
C TYR A 374 -2.28 5.51 -13.98
N GLY A 375 -1.19 4.78 -13.72
CA GLY A 375 -0.04 4.75 -14.62
C GLY A 375 -0.35 4.18 -16.00
N PHE A 376 -1.41 3.37 -16.14
CA PHE A 376 -1.88 2.87 -17.45
C PHE A 376 -2.82 3.84 -18.15
N LEU A 377 -3.54 4.67 -17.38
CA LEU A 377 -4.47 5.67 -17.91
C LEU A 377 -3.78 6.98 -18.32
N GLN A 378 -2.55 7.25 -17.85
CA GLN A 378 -1.82 8.45 -18.27
C GLN A 378 -1.35 8.34 -19.73
N PRO A 379 -1.65 9.34 -20.59
CA PRO A 379 -1.26 9.33 -22.01
C PRO A 379 0.25 9.39 -22.31
N ARG A 380 1.10 9.55 -21.29
CA ARG A 380 2.41 10.22 -21.48
C ARG A 380 3.60 9.36 -21.91
N ASP A 381 3.56 8.03 -21.84
CA ASP A 381 4.81 7.24 -21.96
C ASP A 381 4.87 6.23 -23.11
N ARG A 382 3.89 6.17 -24.02
CA ARG A 382 3.95 5.27 -25.18
C ARG A 382 3.36 5.88 -26.45
N PRO A 383 4.23 6.38 -27.37
CA PRO A 383 3.83 6.85 -28.70
C PRO A 383 3.11 5.81 -29.57
N ASP A 384 3.19 4.52 -29.18
CA ASP A 384 2.64 3.39 -29.92
C ASP A 384 1.23 2.95 -29.45
N GLY A 385 0.66 3.60 -28.43
CA GLY A 385 -0.68 3.26 -27.91
C GLY A 385 -0.76 1.89 -27.19
N THR A 386 0.36 1.26 -26.82
CA THR A 386 0.35 -0.13 -26.31
C THR A 386 0.08 -0.29 -24.80
N SER A 387 -0.66 0.59 -24.13
CA SER A 387 -1.02 0.48 -22.70
C SER A 387 -1.96 -0.70 -22.34
N GLY A 388 -2.09 -1.71 -23.21
CA GLY A 388 -3.03 -2.82 -23.08
C GLY A 388 -2.61 -4.11 -22.31
N PRO A 389 -1.33 -4.54 -22.20
CA PRO A 389 -1.01 -5.88 -21.67
C PRO A 389 -1.43 -6.10 -20.22
N GLU A 390 -1.21 -5.13 -19.33
CA GLU A 390 -1.54 -5.26 -17.92
C GLU A 390 -3.03 -5.09 -17.61
N LEU A 391 -3.73 -4.22 -18.34
CA LEU A 391 -5.19 -4.12 -18.27
C LEU A 391 -5.82 -5.44 -18.74
N ARG A 392 -5.39 -5.97 -19.90
CA ARG A 392 -5.78 -7.32 -20.36
C ARG A 392 -5.44 -8.41 -19.35
N GLN A 393 -4.36 -8.26 -18.58
CA GLN A 393 -4.01 -9.19 -17.51
C GLN A 393 -4.98 -9.11 -16.32
N ILE A 394 -5.45 -7.91 -15.94
CA ILE A 394 -6.50 -7.76 -14.91
C ILE A 394 -7.79 -8.46 -15.38
N GLU A 395 -8.22 -8.23 -16.62
CA GLU A 395 -9.40 -8.89 -17.20
C GLU A 395 -9.26 -10.40 -17.24
N SER A 396 -8.10 -10.86 -17.72
CA SER A 396 -7.75 -12.28 -17.78
C SER A 396 -7.73 -12.92 -16.40
N ASN A 397 -7.31 -12.18 -15.36
CA ASN A 397 -7.36 -12.68 -13.99
C ASN A 397 -8.81 -12.81 -13.52
N VAL A 398 -9.67 -11.79 -13.70
CA VAL A 398 -11.10 -11.89 -13.33
C VAL A 398 -11.75 -13.06 -14.06
N ARG A 399 -11.52 -13.21 -15.36
CA ARG A 399 -12.03 -14.32 -16.16
C ARG A 399 -11.52 -15.68 -15.67
N ARG A 400 -10.24 -15.79 -15.33
CA ARG A 400 -9.62 -17.03 -14.85
C ARG A 400 -10.14 -17.43 -13.48
N GLU A 401 -10.24 -16.47 -12.55
CA GLU A 401 -10.61 -16.77 -11.17
C GLU A 401 -12.12 -17.02 -11.00
N LEU A 402 -12.95 -16.43 -11.85
CA LEU A 402 -14.42 -16.51 -11.74
C LEU A 402 -15.08 -17.39 -12.80
N TYR A 403 -14.31 -17.94 -13.73
CA TYR A 403 -14.80 -18.80 -14.81
C TYR A 403 -15.94 -18.18 -15.66
N ALA A 404 -16.02 -16.85 -15.72
CA ALA A 404 -17.02 -16.09 -16.46
C ALA A 404 -16.36 -14.92 -17.22
N GLU A 405 -16.96 -14.44 -18.32
CA GLU A 405 -16.54 -13.17 -18.93
C GLU A 405 -17.16 -12.02 -18.14
N PRO A 406 -16.37 -11.27 -17.35
CA PRO A 406 -16.90 -10.16 -16.57
C PRO A 406 -17.24 -9.02 -17.54
N ARG A 407 -18.54 -8.79 -17.76
CA ARG A 407 -19.04 -7.64 -18.51
C ARG A 407 -19.96 -6.79 -17.64
N SER A 408 -19.96 -5.49 -17.87
CA SER A 408 -20.84 -4.53 -17.18
C SER A 408 -21.31 -3.45 -18.14
N GLY A 409 -22.45 -2.86 -17.81
CA GLY A 409 -23.12 -1.84 -18.61
C GLY A 409 -24.61 -2.13 -18.69
N PRO A 410 -25.42 -1.17 -19.19
CA PRO A 410 -26.84 -1.40 -19.40
C PRO A 410 -27.08 -2.55 -20.39
N ASP A 411 -28.19 -3.27 -20.21
CA ASP A 411 -28.58 -4.42 -21.03
C ASP A 411 -28.40 -4.14 -22.52
N GLY A 412 -27.65 -4.99 -23.21
CA GLY A 412 -27.34 -4.87 -24.63
C GLY A 412 -26.12 -4.00 -24.99
N GLN A 413 -25.48 -3.37 -24.01
CA GLN A 413 -24.20 -2.64 -24.17
C GLN A 413 -23.10 -3.13 -23.22
N GLU A 414 -23.17 -4.39 -22.81
CA GLU A 414 -22.19 -5.04 -21.94
C GLU A 414 -20.77 -4.98 -22.50
N ARG A 415 -19.92 -4.18 -21.85
CA ARG A 415 -18.49 -4.06 -22.19
C ARG A 415 -17.66 -4.89 -21.22
N PRO A 416 -16.49 -5.40 -21.64
CA PRO A 416 -15.56 -5.99 -20.69
C PRO A 416 -15.28 -5.04 -19.53
N HIS A 417 -15.14 -5.54 -18.31
CA HIS A 417 -14.99 -4.69 -17.10
C HIS A 417 -13.92 -3.60 -17.20
N LEU A 418 -12.83 -3.83 -17.95
CA LEU A 418 -11.82 -2.81 -18.20
C LEU A 418 -12.19 -1.86 -19.35
N CYS A 419 -12.87 -2.33 -20.38
CA CYS A 419 -13.46 -1.46 -21.42
C CYS A 419 -14.64 -0.62 -20.89
N ALA A 420 -15.29 -1.04 -19.81
CA ALA A 420 -16.27 -0.21 -19.13
C ALA A 420 -15.57 0.90 -18.31
N SER A 421 -14.26 0.81 -18.03
CA SER A 421 -13.48 1.84 -17.31
C SER A 421 -13.06 3.03 -18.18
N GLY A 422 -13.85 3.31 -19.21
CA GLY A 422 -13.71 4.57 -19.89
C GLY A 422 -12.42 4.75 -20.72
N ILE A 423 -11.52 5.70 -20.40
CA ILE A 423 -10.30 6.08 -21.14
C ILE A 423 -9.46 4.82 -21.45
N ALA A 424 -9.53 3.80 -20.59
CA ALA A 424 -8.95 2.47 -20.81
C ALA A 424 -9.47 1.75 -22.07
N HIS A 425 -10.76 1.90 -22.39
CA HIS A 425 -11.39 1.43 -23.63
C HIS A 425 -10.73 2.08 -24.84
N ASP A 426 -10.63 3.41 -24.84
CA ASP A 426 -10.09 4.16 -25.97
C ASP A 426 -8.62 3.83 -26.20
N PHE A 427 -7.85 3.62 -25.14
CA PHE A 427 -6.50 3.07 -25.24
C PHE A 427 -6.46 1.62 -25.74
N GLN A 428 -7.39 0.75 -25.33
CA GLN A 428 -7.44 -0.63 -25.85
C GLN A 428 -7.89 -0.70 -27.32
N CYS A 429 -8.73 0.25 -27.76
CA CYS A 429 -9.25 0.34 -29.12
C CYS A 429 -8.41 1.25 -30.05
N GLY A 430 -7.39 1.93 -29.52
CA GLY A 430 -6.52 2.82 -30.29
C GLY A 430 -7.16 4.16 -30.71
N ALA A 431 -8.23 4.59 -30.03
CA ALA A 431 -8.88 5.87 -30.29
C ALA A 431 -8.07 7.04 -29.71
N LYS A 432 -8.01 8.17 -30.44
CA LYS A 432 -7.41 9.42 -29.92
C LYS A 432 -8.40 10.04 -28.93
N VAL A 433 -8.00 10.15 -27.66
CA VAL A 433 -8.77 10.88 -26.63
C VAL A 433 -8.76 12.37 -26.98
N ASP A 434 -9.93 12.95 -27.25
CA ASP A 434 -10.08 14.38 -27.48
C ASP A 434 -10.29 15.12 -26.15
N MET A 435 -9.29 15.90 -25.74
CA MET A 435 -9.28 16.64 -24.47
C MET A 435 -10.13 17.92 -24.51
N THR A 436 -10.64 18.31 -25.68
CA THR A 436 -11.25 19.63 -25.89
C THR A 436 -12.54 19.82 -25.09
N TYR A 437 -13.30 18.75 -24.86
CA TYR A 437 -14.59 18.81 -24.16
C TYR A 437 -14.44 19.05 -22.64
N ALA A 438 -13.47 18.39 -22.01
CA ALA A 438 -13.17 18.50 -20.58
C ALA A 438 -12.80 19.95 -20.18
N THR A 439 -11.95 20.59 -20.99
CA THR A 439 -11.49 21.97 -20.75
C THR A 439 -12.62 22.98 -20.92
N VAL A 440 -13.53 22.79 -21.89
CA VAL A 440 -14.68 23.70 -22.10
C VAL A 440 -15.69 23.60 -20.95
N TRP A 441 -15.96 22.38 -20.45
CA TRP A 441 -16.87 22.18 -19.32
C TRP A 441 -16.28 22.70 -18.00
N ALA A 442 -15.00 22.44 -17.72
CA ALA A 442 -14.31 22.95 -16.53
C ALA A 442 -14.25 24.49 -16.50
N GLN A 443 -14.07 25.15 -17.66
CA GLN A 443 -14.13 26.60 -17.79
C GLN A 443 -15.53 27.18 -17.56
N ALA A 444 -16.59 26.44 -17.91
CA ALA A 444 -17.96 26.84 -17.64
C ALA A 444 -18.29 26.76 -16.14
N GLN A 445 -17.90 25.67 -15.47
CA GLN A 445 -18.11 25.50 -14.02
C GLN A 445 -17.26 26.46 -13.17
N ALA A 446 -16.02 26.74 -13.56
CA ALA A 446 -15.19 27.73 -12.87
C ALA A 446 -15.83 29.14 -12.86
N LYS A 447 -16.60 29.49 -13.91
CA LYS A 447 -17.35 30.76 -13.95
C LYS A 447 -18.57 30.77 -13.04
N GLU A 448 -19.18 29.62 -12.75
CA GLU A 448 -20.32 29.51 -11.83
C GLU A 448 -19.88 29.43 -10.36
N TRP A 449 -18.66 28.96 -10.09
CA TRP A 449 -18.15 28.75 -8.73
C TRP A 449 -17.28 29.91 -8.20
N THR A 450 -17.08 30.96 -8.98
CA THR A 450 -16.41 32.19 -8.54
C THR A 450 -17.48 33.24 -8.16
N PRO A 451 -17.51 33.77 -6.92
CA PRO A 451 -18.48 34.78 -6.48
C PRO A 451 -18.51 36.05 -7.32
#